data_AF-A0A7Y8LFX4-F1
#
_entry.id   AF-A0A7Y8LFX4-F1
#
_cell.length_a   1.000
_cell.length_b   1.000
_cell.length_c   1.000
_cell.angle_alpha   90.00
_cell.angle_beta   90.00
_cell.angle_gamma   90.00
#
_symmetry.space_group_name_H-M   'P 1'
#
loop_
_entity.id
_entity.type
_entity.pdbx_description
1 polymer ?
#
loop_
_entity_poly.entity_id
_entity_poly.type
_entity_poly.pdbx_seq_one_letter_code
_entity_poly.pdbx_strand_id
1 'polypeptide(L)'
;IKGTIKQVHIQQGAGMPSVDVETADGTVKLMLGSMRYMMQNNFSPKAGEAITAKALKESTHSLAISVELPASGKSLKLRDENGKPLWRGGMMHGQGDGGMGKGGKGGGKA
;
A
#
# COMPACT_ATOMS: atom_id res chain seq x y z
N ILE A 1 8.18 -12.39 -5.19
CA ILE A 1 7.38 -12.30 -6.42
C ILE A 1 8.25 -11.67 -7.49
N LYS A 2 8.58 -12.41 -8.53
CA LYS A 2 9.31 -11.88 -9.69
C LYS A 2 8.51 -12.28 -10.93
N GLY A 3 8.23 -11.32 -11.79
CA GLY A 3 7.36 -11.57 -12.93
C GLY A 3 7.17 -10.35 -13.80
N THR A 4 6.21 -10.44 -14.71
CA THR A 4 5.83 -9.36 -15.61
C THR A 4 4.46 -8.84 -15.20
N ILE A 5 4.30 -7.52 -15.17
CA ILE A 5 3.02 -6.90 -14.85
C ILE A 5 2.08 -7.17 -16.04
N LYS A 6 1.02 -7.94 -15.84
CA LYS A 6 -0.01 -8.12 -16.86
C LYS A 6 -0.99 -6.97 -16.88
N GLN A 7 -1.42 -6.53 -15.71
CA GLN A 7 -2.44 -5.50 -15.60
C GLN A 7 -2.21 -4.61 -14.39
N VAL A 8 -2.48 -3.32 -14.57
CA VAL A 8 -2.31 -2.30 -13.54
C VAL A 8 -3.68 -1.75 -13.16
N HIS A 9 -4.11 -1.99 -11.92
CA HIS A 9 -5.36 -1.51 -11.36
C HIS A 9 -5.08 -0.30 -10.46
N ILE A 10 -4.79 0.83 -11.11
CA ILE A 10 -4.65 2.13 -10.44
C ILE A 10 -5.94 2.91 -10.72
N GLN A 11 -6.95 2.80 -9.84
CA GLN A 11 -8.15 3.61 -9.95
C GLN A 11 -7.92 4.97 -9.26
N GLN A 12 -8.15 6.07 -9.99
CA GLN A 12 -8.14 7.41 -9.39
C GLN A 12 -9.21 7.49 -8.29
N GLY A 13 -8.79 7.70 -7.04
CA GLY A 13 -9.66 7.74 -5.86
C GLY A 13 -9.65 6.45 -5.03
N ALA A 14 -9.18 5.32 -5.56
CA ALA A 14 -8.92 4.14 -4.75
C ALA A 14 -7.63 4.36 -3.97
N GLY A 15 -7.73 4.44 -2.64
CA GLY A 15 -6.56 4.62 -1.76
C GLY A 15 -5.52 3.49 -1.83
N MET A 16 -5.82 2.39 -2.54
CA MET A 16 -4.95 1.22 -2.66
C MET A 16 -4.84 0.67 -4.10
N PRO A 17 -3.94 1.19 -4.95
CA PRO A 17 -3.55 0.53 -6.20
C PRO A 17 -3.11 -0.92 -6.04
N SER A 18 -3.49 -1.75 -7.01
CA SER A 18 -3.07 -3.15 -7.14
C SER A 18 -2.62 -3.47 -8.56
N VAL A 19 -1.81 -4.52 -8.71
CA VAL A 19 -1.33 -5.00 -10.02
C VAL A 19 -1.41 -6.50 -10.08
N ASP A 20 -1.73 -7.03 -11.25
CA ASP A 20 -1.68 -8.46 -11.53
C ASP A 20 -0.32 -8.77 -12.14
N VAL A 21 0.47 -9.58 -11.43
CA VAL A 21 1.82 -9.97 -11.84
C VAL A 21 1.80 -11.42 -12.29
N GLU A 22 2.19 -11.68 -13.53
CA GLU A 22 2.40 -13.02 -14.03
C GLU A 22 3.78 -13.52 -13.59
N THR A 23 3.77 -14.56 -12.76
CA THR A 23 4.96 -15.24 -12.25
C THR A 23 5.03 -16.65 -12.82
N ALA A 24 6.16 -17.35 -12.60
CA ALA A 24 6.30 -18.76 -13.01
C ALA A 24 5.25 -19.68 -12.35
N ASP A 25 4.79 -19.35 -11.13
CA ASP A 25 3.78 -20.10 -10.39
C ASP A 25 2.33 -19.73 -10.78
N GLY A 26 2.15 -18.71 -11.62
CA GLY A 26 0.84 -18.20 -12.05
C GLY A 26 0.67 -16.70 -11.86
N THR A 27 -0.55 -16.22 -12.12
CA THR A 27 -0.90 -14.81 -11.95
C THR A 27 -1.24 -14.50 -10.49
N VAL A 28 -0.54 -13.52 -9.90
CA VAL A 28 -0.72 -13.12 -8.50
C VAL A 28 -1.16 -11.67 -8.43
N LYS A 29 -2.23 -11.41 -7.67
CA LYS A 29 -2.69 -10.06 -7.37
C LYS A 29 -1.85 -9.45 -6.24
N LEU A 30 -1.11 -8.39 -6.58
CA LEU A 30 -0.19 -7.70 -5.70
C LEU A 30 -0.74 -6.32 -5.31
N MET A 31 -0.92 -6.10 -4.00
CA MET A 31 -1.41 -4.84 -3.44
C MET A 31 -0.24 -3.87 -3.19
N LEU A 32 -0.11 -2.85 -4.05
CA LEU A 32 0.97 -1.85 -4.02
C LEU A 32 0.79 -0.79 -2.92
N GLY A 33 -0.37 -0.72 -2.26
CA GLY A 33 -0.55 0.23 -1.16
C GLY A 33 -0.93 1.62 -1.66
N SER A 34 -0.39 2.71 -1.11
CA SER A 34 -0.89 4.07 -1.43
C SER A 34 -0.29 4.68 -2.70
N MET A 35 -1.16 5.17 -3.58
CA MET A 35 -0.75 5.89 -4.80
C MET A 35 0.07 7.16 -4.49
N ARG A 36 -0.23 7.87 -3.40
CA ARG A 36 0.53 9.08 -3.02
C ARG A 36 2.00 8.78 -2.77
N TYR A 37 2.27 7.67 -2.08
CA TYR A 37 3.62 7.27 -1.74
C TYR A 37 4.41 6.83 -2.97
N MET A 38 3.75 6.15 -3.91
CA MET A 38 4.33 5.81 -5.21
C MET A 38 4.68 7.06 -6.02
N MET A 39 3.78 8.04 -6.09
CA MET A 39 4.02 9.31 -6.79
C MET A 39 5.17 10.12 -6.16
N GLN A 40 5.24 10.20 -4.82
CA GLN A 40 6.35 10.85 -4.12
C GLN A 40 7.71 10.25 -4.46
N ASN A 41 7.76 8.94 -4.68
CA ASN A 41 8.99 8.22 -5.04
C ASN A 41 9.17 8.08 -6.56
N ASN A 42 8.37 8.77 -7.38
CA ASN A 42 8.39 8.67 -8.84
C ASN A 42 8.35 7.21 -9.33
N PHE A 43 7.56 6.38 -8.64
CA PHE A 43 7.43 4.96 -8.88
C PHE A 43 6.12 4.67 -9.60
N SER A 44 6.17 4.41 -10.91
CA SER A 44 4.99 4.19 -11.75
C SER A 44 5.14 2.89 -12.53
N PRO A 45 4.66 1.75 -11.98
CA PRO A 45 4.69 0.47 -12.67
C PRO A 45 3.74 0.49 -13.87
N LYS A 46 4.17 -0.07 -15.00
CA LYS A 46 3.38 -0.19 -16.23
C LYS A 46 3.14 -1.66 -16.60
N ALA A 47 2.01 -1.93 -17.24
CA ALA A 47 1.76 -3.24 -17.82
C ALA A 47 2.81 -3.55 -18.90
N GLY A 48 3.29 -4.79 -18.92
CA GLY A 48 4.37 -5.26 -19.79
C GLY A 48 5.78 -5.11 -19.21
N GLU A 49 5.97 -4.42 -18.07
CA GLU A 49 7.29 -4.30 -17.44
C GLU A 49 7.59 -5.43 -16.46
N ALA A 50 8.87 -5.77 -16.36
CA ALA A 50 9.38 -6.69 -15.36
C ALA A 50 9.41 -6.03 -13.98
N ILE A 51 8.91 -6.75 -12.97
CA ILE A 51 8.79 -6.31 -11.59
C ILE A 51 9.34 -7.38 -10.65
N THR A 52 10.11 -6.94 -9.65
CA THR A 52 10.59 -7.77 -8.55
C THR A 52 10.01 -7.21 -7.27
N ALA A 53 9.01 -7.87 -6.69
CA ALA A 53 8.41 -7.48 -5.42
C ALA A 53 8.61 -8.53 -4.34
N LYS A 54 8.99 -8.10 -3.13
CA LYS A 54 8.77 -8.89 -1.92
C LYS A 54 7.35 -8.65 -1.45
N ALA A 55 6.62 -9.72 -1.19
CA ALA A 55 5.26 -9.63 -0.70
C ALA A 55 4.98 -10.73 0.32
N LEU A 56 4.11 -10.45 1.27
CA LEU A 56 3.53 -11.46 2.15
C LEU A 56 2.36 -12.10 1.42
N LYS A 57 2.38 -13.43 1.30
CA LYS A 57 1.29 -14.21 0.73
C LYS A 57 0.24 -14.40 1.83
N GLU A 58 -0.88 -13.69 1.70
CA GLU A 58 -2.06 -13.89 2.54
C GLU A 58 -3.02 -14.89 1.89
N SER A 59 -4.05 -15.31 2.62
CA SER A 59 -5.02 -16.32 2.15
C SER A 59 -5.75 -15.93 0.85
N THR A 60 -5.90 -14.64 0.53
CA THR A 60 -6.67 -14.17 -0.64
C THR A 60 -5.93 -13.19 -1.55
N HIS A 61 -4.80 -12.64 -1.11
CA HIS A 61 -4.05 -11.63 -1.86
C HIS A 61 -2.59 -11.56 -1.40
N SER A 62 -1.73 -10.88 -2.17
CA SER A 62 -0.35 -10.63 -1.75
C SER A 62 -0.12 -9.17 -1.38
N LEU A 63 0.41 -8.92 -0.18
CA LEU A 63 0.72 -7.59 0.32
C LEU A 63 2.16 -7.22 -0.02
N ALA A 64 2.37 -6.23 -0.91
CA ALA A 64 3.70 -5.80 -1.30
C ALA A 64 4.46 -5.16 -0.13
N ILE A 65 5.60 -5.73 0.25
CA ILE A 65 6.53 -5.16 1.25
C ILE A 65 7.51 -4.22 0.55
N SER A 66 8.15 -4.68 -0.51
CA SER A 66 9.09 -3.88 -1.29
C SER A 66 8.94 -4.22 -2.76
N VAL A 67 9.17 -3.26 -3.63
CA VAL A 67 9.03 -3.41 -5.07
C VAL A 67 10.24 -2.81 -5.74
N GLU A 68 10.75 -3.50 -6.75
CA GLU A 68 11.87 -3.08 -7.56
C GLU A 68 11.49 -3.25 -9.03
N LEU A 69 11.79 -2.22 -9.81
CA LEU A 69 11.63 -2.18 -11.25
C LEU A 69 13.02 -2.27 -11.86
N PRO A 70 13.52 -3.47 -12.19
CA PRO A 70 14.83 -3.64 -12.81
C PRO A 70 14.93 -2.90 -14.15
N ALA A 71 13.82 -2.75 -14.88
CA ALA A 71 13.77 -1.99 -16.13
C ALA A 71 14.12 -0.50 -15.96
N SER A 72 13.82 0.08 -14.79
CA SER A 72 14.09 1.47 -14.46
C SER A 72 15.20 1.65 -13.41
N GLY A 73 15.73 0.56 -12.85
CA GLY A 73 16.66 0.58 -11.72
C GLY A 73 16.09 1.20 -10.44
N LYS A 74 14.77 1.21 -10.26
CA LYS A 74 14.10 1.86 -9.12
C LYS A 74 13.63 0.84 -8.10
N SER A 75 13.96 1.05 -6.82
CA SER A 75 13.43 0.26 -5.72
C SER A 75 12.65 1.15 -4.74
N LEU A 76 11.52 0.62 -4.26
CA LEU A 76 10.61 1.29 -3.34
C LEU A 76 10.15 0.31 -2.25
N LYS A 77 10.46 0.64 -0.99
CA LYS A 77 9.92 -0.09 0.16
C LYS A 77 8.56 0.49 0.50
N LEU A 78 7.53 -0.35 0.53
CA LEU A 78 6.13 0.01 0.76
C LEU A 78 5.74 -0.23 2.23
N ARG A 79 6.12 -1.39 2.76
CA ARG A 79 5.84 -1.80 4.14
C ARG A 79 7.13 -2.17 4.84
N ASP A 80 7.12 -2.12 6.15
CA ASP A 80 8.18 -2.70 6.96
C ASP A 80 7.99 -4.21 7.15
N GLU A 81 8.98 -4.87 7.77
CA GLU A 81 8.97 -6.30 8.07
C GLU A 81 7.77 -6.73 8.93
N ASN A 82 7.26 -5.81 9.76
CA ASN A 82 6.04 -5.98 10.55
C ASN A 82 4.74 -5.80 9.73
N GLY A 83 4.81 -5.69 8.40
CA GLY A 83 3.66 -5.43 7.53
C GLY A 83 3.09 -4.01 7.63
N LYS A 84 3.74 -3.13 8.40
CA LYS A 84 3.27 -1.76 8.63
C LYS A 84 3.52 -0.90 7.39
N PRO A 85 2.48 -0.27 6.80
CA PRO A 85 2.65 0.61 5.65
C PRO A 85 3.41 1.88 6.02
N LEU A 86 4.49 2.18 5.29
CA LEU A 86 5.33 3.36 5.52
C LEU A 86 4.58 4.66 5.26
N TRP A 87 3.61 4.64 4.34
CA TRP A 87 2.75 5.80 4.04
C TRP A 87 1.71 6.10 5.12
N ARG A 88 1.41 5.16 6.03
CA ARG A 88 0.43 5.37 7.11
C ARG A 88 1.02 6.20 8.26
N GLY A 89 2.35 6.37 8.31
CA GLY A 89 3.02 7.28 9.24
C GLY A 89 2.76 8.78 8.95
N GLY A 90 2.26 9.13 7.76
CA GLY A 90 2.02 10.52 7.35
C GLY A 90 0.59 11.02 7.49
N MET A 91 -0.35 10.20 7.98
CA MET A 91 -1.78 10.55 8.06
C MET A 91 -2.30 10.60 9.49
N MET A 92 -1.45 11.00 10.44
CA MET A 92 -1.84 11.32 11.82
C MET A 92 -1.80 12.83 12.10
N HIS A 93 -1.55 13.69 11.10
CA HIS A 93 -1.57 15.15 11.26
C HIS A 93 -2.35 15.80 10.11
N GLY A 94 -3.64 16.01 10.30
CA GLY A 94 -4.55 16.67 9.36
C GLY A 94 -5.95 16.02 9.35
N GLN A 95 -6.67 15.93 10.48
CA GLN A 95 -7.58 16.97 11.01
C GLN A 95 -9.05 16.57 10.77
N GLY A 96 -9.82 16.48 11.85
CA GLY A 96 -11.23 16.07 11.83
C GLY A 96 -11.83 16.02 13.24
N ASP A 97 -12.11 17.22 13.74
CA ASP A 97 -12.89 17.56 14.94
C ASP A 97 -14.25 16.82 15.02
N GLY A 98 -14.78 16.59 16.23
CA GLY A 98 -16.21 16.31 16.43
C GLY A 98 -16.60 14.88 16.86
N GLY A 99 -16.37 14.55 18.13
CA GLY A 99 -16.91 13.36 18.80
C GLY A 99 -17.48 13.70 20.17
N MET A 100 -18.48 14.59 20.20
CA MET A 100 -19.30 14.88 21.38
C MET A 100 -20.00 13.58 21.84
N GLY A 101 -19.54 12.99 22.95
CA GLY A 101 -20.01 11.70 23.48
C GLY A 101 -20.23 11.72 24.99
N LYS A 102 -21.09 12.64 25.44
CA LYS A 102 -22.00 12.60 26.61
C LYS A 102 -21.85 11.41 27.59
N GLY A 103 -21.48 11.71 28.84
CA GLY A 103 -21.62 10.78 29.98
C GLY A 103 -21.31 11.45 31.31
N GLY A 104 -22.31 12.14 31.89
CA GLY A 104 -22.15 12.84 33.17
C GLY A 104 -22.01 11.91 34.37
N LYS A 105 -21.32 12.37 35.42
CA LYS A 105 -21.63 12.01 36.81
C LYS A 105 -20.93 12.90 37.84
N GLY A 106 -21.75 13.64 38.61
CA GLY A 106 -21.56 14.04 40.02
C GLY A 106 -20.52 15.14 40.27
N GLY A 107 -20.76 16.19 41.06
CA GLY A 107 -21.66 16.30 42.21
C GLY A 107 -20.87 16.18 43.51
N GLY A 108 -20.73 17.28 44.26
CA GLY A 108 -20.17 17.35 45.63
C GLY A 108 -19.01 18.34 45.73
N LYS A 109 -19.20 19.60 46.12
CA LYS A 109 -19.37 20.12 47.50
C LYS A 109 -18.30 19.63 48.49
N ALA A 110 -17.41 20.53 48.91
CA ALA A 110 -17.36 21.12 50.26
C ALA A 110 -16.20 22.12 50.32
#